data_AF-A0A7S3SDV1-F1
#
_entry.id   AF-A0A7S3SDV1-F1
#
_cell.length_a   1.000
_cell.length_b   1.000
_cell.length_c   1.000
_cell.angle_alpha   90.00
_cell.angle_beta   90.00
_cell.angle_gamma   90.00
#
_symmetry.space_group_name_H-M   'P 1'
#
loop_
_entity.id
_entity.type
_entity.pdbx_description
1 polymer ?
#
loop_
_entity_poly.entity_id
_entity_poly.type
_entity_poly.pdbx_seq_one_letter_code
_entity_poly.pdbx_strand_id
1 'polypeptide(L)'
;LGSSRPGSASRPQPDPGQPRLDDASTAISDSLMARLPTRFLLLQTVALARARQLVTLSEFAKVALLTPTTLRAASLSVACPLVCSAAGVVGNDFDPALLSLIIAVPSSISINAAYTRRERALTCLARFRSATYALHHSIQRWGRPADRSRIQRENAALYESLCVGLESGGDDIMFRDVFRHLEEIGEVCESVRLSPRRAEDARDFMPALSTLLLSDERMLWQTIDELRMLSSTATPYLLRGFTVGGATLFPVLFGPYVANAVGAGSVLDTWSAYLVSFLLAVTIGSLVSIQEALEDCFDGDARLDDIALPPFAPP
;
A
#
# COMPACT_ATOMS: atom_id res chain seq x y z
N LEU A 1 -74.13 -9.28 -28.60
CA LEU A 1 -74.74 -8.74 -29.84
C LEU A 1 -73.74 -7.73 -30.38
N GLY A 2 -73.00 -7.86 -31.47
CA GLY A 2 -72.96 -8.77 -32.60
C GLY A 2 -72.07 -8.08 -33.65
N SER A 3 -71.13 -8.83 -34.25
CA SER A 3 -70.44 -8.65 -35.54
C SER A 3 -69.99 -7.24 -36.01
N SER A 4 -68.73 -7.08 -36.42
CA SER A 4 -68.34 -7.46 -37.78
C SER A 4 -66.82 -7.58 -37.98
N ARG A 5 -66.43 -8.64 -38.71
CA ARG A 5 -65.18 -8.84 -39.47
C ARG A 5 -65.57 -8.74 -40.98
N PRO A 6 -64.68 -8.42 -41.94
CA PRO A 6 -63.56 -9.29 -42.39
C PRO A 6 -62.28 -8.47 -42.76
N GLY A 7 -61.13 -9.01 -43.17
CA GLY A 7 -60.79 -10.30 -43.74
C GLY A 7 -59.28 -10.59 -43.70
N SER A 8 -58.94 -11.74 -44.27
CA SER A 8 -57.70 -12.51 -44.19
C SER A 8 -56.59 -12.08 -45.14
N ALA A 9 -55.33 -12.17 -44.71
CA ALA A 9 -54.17 -12.41 -45.57
C ALA A 9 -53.21 -13.42 -44.90
N SER A 10 -52.92 -14.48 -45.65
CA SER A 10 -52.11 -15.65 -45.36
C SER A 10 -50.64 -15.33 -45.08
N ARG A 11 -50.07 -15.90 -44.00
CA ARG A 11 -48.62 -15.99 -43.80
C ARG A 11 -48.07 -17.28 -44.45
N PRO A 12 -46.94 -17.23 -45.15
CA PRO A 12 -46.29 -18.43 -45.67
C PRO A 12 -45.56 -19.17 -44.53
N GLN A 13 -45.62 -20.49 -44.62
CA GLN A 13 -44.92 -21.49 -43.82
C GLN A 13 -43.44 -21.55 -44.27
N PRO A 14 -42.45 -21.59 -43.37
CA PRO A 14 -41.04 -21.69 -43.77
C PRO A 14 -40.65 -23.15 -44.07
N ASP A 15 -39.92 -23.32 -45.18
CA ASP A 15 -39.32 -24.58 -45.64
C ASP A 15 -38.35 -25.22 -44.62
N PRO A 16 -38.30 -26.56 -44.52
CA PRO A 16 -37.31 -27.26 -43.72
C PRO A 16 -36.08 -27.54 -44.58
N GLY A 17 -35.04 -26.69 -44.54
CA GLY A 17 -33.90 -26.96 -45.42
C GLY A 17 -32.65 -26.07 -45.36
N GLN A 18 -32.40 -25.24 -44.35
CA GLN A 18 -31.14 -24.50 -44.25
C GLN A 18 -30.61 -24.41 -42.82
N PRO A 19 -29.37 -24.87 -42.53
CA PRO A 19 -28.73 -24.65 -41.24
C PRO A 19 -28.24 -23.20 -41.13
N ARG A 20 -28.52 -22.55 -40.00
CA ARG A 20 -28.07 -21.19 -39.68
C ARG A 20 -26.57 -21.19 -39.35
N LEU A 21 -25.85 -20.22 -39.91
CA LEU A 21 -24.40 -20.02 -39.77
C LEU A 21 -23.95 -19.44 -38.42
N ASP A 22 -24.89 -19.14 -37.52
CA ASP A 22 -24.58 -18.44 -36.25
C ASP A 22 -24.21 -19.39 -35.09
N ASP A 23 -24.56 -20.67 -35.18
CA ASP A 23 -24.29 -21.65 -34.11
C ASP A 23 -22.85 -22.24 -34.15
N ALA A 24 -22.10 -21.98 -35.22
CA ALA A 24 -20.75 -22.51 -35.39
C ALA A 24 -19.68 -21.68 -34.66
N SER A 25 -19.85 -20.36 -34.51
CA SER A 25 -18.79 -19.51 -33.92
C SER A 25 -18.73 -19.57 -32.39
N THR A 26 -19.87 -19.74 -31.73
CA THR A 26 -19.99 -19.91 -30.27
C THR A 26 -19.55 -21.31 -29.84
N ALA A 27 -19.86 -22.34 -30.61
CA ALA A 27 -19.41 -23.72 -30.34
C ALA A 27 -17.88 -23.89 -30.46
N ILE A 28 -17.22 -23.13 -31.34
CA ILE A 28 -15.76 -23.19 -31.51
C ILE A 28 -15.05 -22.50 -30.33
N SER A 29 -15.56 -21.36 -29.84
CA SER A 29 -14.98 -20.64 -28.69
C SER A 29 -15.06 -21.45 -27.38
N ASP A 30 -16.19 -22.10 -27.12
CA ASP A 30 -16.36 -22.92 -25.92
C ASP A 30 -15.58 -24.24 -25.99
N SER A 31 -15.41 -24.82 -27.19
CA SER A 31 -14.61 -26.05 -27.35
C SER A 31 -13.09 -25.83 -27.26
N LEU A 32 -12.62 -24.61 -27.57
CA LEU A 32 -11.20 -24.24 -27.48
C LEU A 32 -10.78 -23.93 -26.04
N MET A 33 -11.66 -23.30 -25.25
CA MET A 33 -11.44 -23.05 -23.81
C MET A 33 -11.54 -24.34 -22.97
N ALA A 34 -12.33 -25.33 -23.41
CA ALA A 34 -12.47 -26.61 -22.71
C ALA A 34 -11.31 -27.61 -22.93
N ARG A 35 -10.35 -27.32 -23.82
CA ARG A 35 -9.26 -28.23 -24.20
C ARG A 35 -7.86 -27.78 -23.75
N LEU A 36 -7.75 -26.76 -22.90
CA LEU A 36 -6.50 -26.48 -22.22
C LEU A 36 -6.31 -27.54 -21.13
N PRO A 37 -5.26 -28.39 -21.18
CA PRO A 37 -5.06 -29.41 -20.17
C PRO A 37 -4.86 -28.67 -18.84
N THR A 38 -5.67 -29.00 -17.84
CA THR A 38 -5.60 -28.47 -16.47
C THR A 38 -4.18 -28.47 -15.89
N ARG A 39 -3.31 -29.36 -16.38
CA ARG A 39 -1.87 -29.40 -16.08
C ARG A 39 -1.09 -28.16 -16.55
N PHE A 40 -1.45 -27.54 -17.68
CA PHE A 40 -0.79 -26.34 -18.19
C PHE A 40 -1.19 -25.08 -17.40
N LEU A 41 -2.46 -24.98 -17.00
CA LEU A 41 -2.94 -23.95 -16.07
C LEU A 41 -2.30 -24.11 -14.69
N LEU A 42 -2.19 -25.34 -14.17
CA LEU A 42 -1.49 -25.62 -12.91
C LEU A 42 0.02 -25.35 -13.00
N LEU A 43 0.66 -25.64 -14.14
CA LEU A 43 2.06 -25.32 -14.37
C LEU A 43 2.29 -23.81 -14.45
N GLN A 44 1.39 -23.06 -15.09
CA GLN A 44 1.47 -21.60 -15.11
C GLN A 44 1.26 -21.00 -13.72
N THR A 45 0.30 -21.49 -12.93
CA THR A 45 0.10 -20.98 -11.55
C THR A 45 1.25 -21.35 -10.62
N VAL A 46 1.82 -22.55 -10.74
CA VAL A 46 3.02 -22.96 -9.98
C VAL A 46 4.26 -22.18 -10.44
N ALA A 47 4.42 -21.91 -11.72
CA ALA A 47 5.51 -21.09 -12.24
C ALA A 47 5.39 -19.63 -11.79
N LEU A 48 4.17 -19.06 -11.78
CA LEU A 48 3.89 -17.74 -11.23
C LEU A 48 4.12 -17.69 -9.72
N ALA A 49 3.74 -18.73 -8.98
CA ALA A 49 3.98 -18.84 -7.55
C ALA A 49 5.49 -18.94 -7.25
N ARG A 50 6.24 -19.75 -8.01
CA ARG A 50 7.71 -19.84 -7.90
C ARG A 50 8.39 -18.53 -8.29
N ALA A 51 7.93 -17.86 -9.34
CA ALA A 51 8.47 -16.57 -9.75
C ALA A 51 8.24 -15.50 -8.67
N ARG A 52 7.04 -15.43 -8.09
CA ARG A 52 6.74 -14.55 -6.95
C ARG A 52 7.58 -14.90 -5.73
N GLN A 53 7.71 -16.19 -5.39
CA GLN A 53 8.55 -16.64 -4.28
C GLN A 53 10.03 -16.29 -4.46
N LEU A 54 10.56 -16.44 -5.69
CA LEU A 54 11.94 -16.07 -6.00
C LEU A 54 12.14 -14.56 -5.95
N VAL A 55 11.18 -13.78 -6.43
CA VAL A 55 11.21 -12.31 -6.28
C VAL A 55 11.18 -11.96 -4.79
N THR A 56 10.26 -12.52 -4.00
CA THR A 56 10.19 -12.25 -2.55
C THR A 56 11.45 -12.68 -1.80
N LEU A 57 12.10 -13.80 -2.20
CA LEU A 57 13.36 -14.23 -1.60
C LEU A 57 14.53 -13.35 -2.04
N SER A 58 14.53 -12.87 -3.28
CA SER A 58 15.55 -11.96 -3.77
C SER A 58 15.43 -10.58 -3.15
N GLU A 59 14.20 -10.09 -2.93
CA GLU A 59 13.95 -8.84 -2.21
C GLU A 59 14.24 -9.02 -0.73
N PHE A 60 13.84 -10.14 -0.11
CA PHE A 60 14.27 -10.46 1.26
C PHE A 60 15.78 -10.49 1.38
N ALA A 61 16.51 -11.11 0.44
CA ALA A 61 17.97 -11.12 0.47
C ALA A 61 18.56 -9.71 0.29
N LYS A 62 18.00 -8.87 -0.58
CA LYS A 62 18.44 -7.48 -0.74
C LYS A 62 18.20 -6.66 0.53
N VAL A 63 17.01 -6.77 1.12
CA VAL A 63 16.62 -6.04 2.32
C VAL A 63 17.36 -6.56 3.56
N ALA A 64 17.54 -7.87 3.69
CA ALA A 64 18.15 -8.50 4.86
C ALA A 64 19.68 -8.52 4.82
N LEU A 65 20.32 -8.48 3.64
CA LEU A 65 21.79 -8.56 3.52
C LEU A 65 22.45 -7.26 3.05
N LEU A 66 21.77 -6.36 2.32
CA LEU A 66 22.39 -5.15 1.76
C LEU A 66 22.06 -3.85 2.52
N THR A 67 21.25 -3.87 3.57
CA THR A 67 21.03 -2.65 4.37
C THR A 67 22.24 -2.33 5.24
N PRO A 68 22.59 -1.05 5.42
CA PRO A 68 23.76 -0.66 6.20
C PRO A 68 23.64 -1.09 7.67
N THR A 69 22.42 -1.19 8.20
CA THR A 69 22.12 -1.64 9.56
C THR A 69 22.38 -3.13 9.74
N THR A 70 21.89 -3.98 8.83
CA THR A 70 22.16 -5.43 8.83
C THR A 70 23.64 -5.73 8.64
N LEU A 71 24.31 -5.02 7.71
CA LEU A 71 25.72 -5.23 7.44
C LEU A 71 26.60 -4.86 8.64
N ARG A 72 26.26 -3.78 9.35
CA ARG A 72 26.92 -3.43 10.63
C ARG A 72 26.72 -4.52 11.66
N ALA A 73 25.47 -4.94 11.91
CA ALA A 73 25.16 -5.97 12.90
C ALA A 73 25.84 -7.33 12.58
N ALA A 74 25.84 -7.73 11.31
CA ALA A 74 26.49 -8.95 10.84
C ALA A 74 28.01 -8.90 10.99
N SER A 75 28.64 -7.78 10.62
CA SER A 75 30.09 -7.60 10.82
C SER A 75 30.48 -7.64 12.29
N LEU A 76 29.68 -7.02 13.16
CA LEU A 76 29.88 -7.02 14.61
C LEU A 76 29.71 -8.42 15.21
N SER A 77 28.77 -9.20 14.71
CA SER A 77 28.46 -10.57 15.16
C SER A 77 29.58 -11.56 14.90
N VAL A 78 30.41 -11.32 13.89
CA VAL A 78 31.62 -12.12 13.63
C VAL A 78 32.83 -11.53 14.37
N ALA A 79 33.00 -10.21 14.34
CA ALA A 79 34.15 -9.55 14.96
C ALA A 79 34.18 -9.70 16.49
N CYS A 80 33.03 -9.57 17.16
CA CYS A 80 32.97 -9.57 18.62
C CYS A 80 33.36 -10.93 19.23
N PRO A 81 32.82 -12.09 18.80
CA PRO A 81 33.31 -13.39 19.26
C PRO A 81 34.80 -13.61 19.03
N LEU A 82 35.35 -13.16 17.90
CA LEU A 82 36.78 -13.31 17.59
C LEU A 82 37.66 -12.50 18.56
N VAL A 83 37.27 -11.26 18.84
CA VAL A 83 37.96 -10.40 19.81
C VAL A 83 37.84 -10.98 21.23
N CYS A 84 36.65 -11.45 21.62
CA CYS A 84 36.43 -12.07 22.92
C CYS A 84 37.25 -13.37 23.09
N SER A 85 37.32 -14.20 22.06
CA SER A 85 38.15 -15.42 22.06
C SER A 85 39.64 -15.09 22.18
N ALA A 86 40.13 -14.09 21.45
CA ALA A 86 41.52 -13.64 21.53
C ALA A 86 41.87 -13.00 22.89
N ALA A 87 40.93 -12.27 23.50
CA ALA A 87 41.11 -11.62 24.80
C ALA A 87 40.86 -12.56 26.00
N GLY A 88 40.41 -13.80 25.77
CA GLY A 88 40.02 -14.73 26.84
C GLY A 88 38.81 -14.27 27.65
N VAL A 89 37.98 -13.38 27.10
CA VAL A 89 36.76 -12.90 27.74
C VAL A 89 35.65 -13.86 27.40
N VAL A 90 35.34 -14.73 28.36
CA VAL A 90 34.36 -15.81 28.22
C VAL A 90 33.23 -15.56 29.21
N GLY A 91 31.99 -15.56 28.73
CA GLY A 91 30.80 -15.34 29.56
C GLY A 91 29.72 -16.37 29.25
N ASN A 92 29.24 -17.08 30.27
CA ASN A 92 28.24 -18.16 30.12
C ASN A 92 26.93 -17.92 30.89
N ASP A 93 26.84 -16.82 31.64
CA ASP A 93 25.83 -16.70 32.69
C ASP A 93 24.51 -16.07 32.21
N PHE A 94 24.38 -15.74 30.92
CA PHE A 94 23.16 -15.14 30.37
C PHE A 94 22.50 -16.07 29.34
N ASP A 95 21.16 -16.13 29.38
CA ASP A 95 20.35 -16.87 28.41
C ASP A 95 20.17 -16.04 27.12
N PRO A 96 20.70 -16.50 25.97
CA PRO A 96 20.50 -15.83 24.68
C PRO A 96 19.04 -15.65 24.28
N ALA A 97 18.17 -16.56 24.71
CA ALA A 97 16.74 -16.48 24.42
C ALA A 97 16.11 -15.24 25.06
N LEU A 98 16.52 -14.88 26.29
CA LEU A 98 16.05 -13.67 26.96
C LEU A 98 16.51 -12.40 26.24
N LEU A 99 17.77 -12.36 25.82
CA LEU A 99 18.32 -11.19 25.13
C LEU A 99 17.64 -10.97 23.77
N SER A 100 17.43 -12.04 23.01
CA SER A 100 16.70 -11.96 21.74
C SER A 100 15.23 -11.57 21.92
N LEU A 101 14.56 -12.07 22.97
CA LEU A 101 13.18 -11.70 23.29
C LEU A 101 13.03 -10.21 23.61
N ILE A 102 13.96 -9.64 24.38
CA ILE A 102 13.98 -8.22 24.76
C ILE A 102 14.00 -7.30 23.53
N ILE A 103 14.62 -7.73 22.43
CA ILE A 103 14.74 -6.94 21.20
C ILE A 103 13.61 -7.26 20.22
N ALA A 104 13.29 -8.53 20.05
CA ALA A 104 12.26 -8.98 19.11
C ALA A 104 10.87 -8.43 19.47
N VAL A 105 10.52 -8.38 20.76
CA VAL A 105 9.19 -7.93 21.20
C VAL A 105 8.93 -6.46 20.86
N PRO A 106 9.78 -5.49 21.24
CA PRO A 106 9.56 -4.09 20.88
C PRO A 106 9.64 -3.83 19.37
N SER A 107 10.50 -4.58 18.67
CA SER A 107 10.58 -4.53 17.20
C SER A 107 9.26 -4.96 16.55
N SER A 108 8.65 -6.06 17.03
CA SER A 108 7.33 -6.51 16.55
C SER A 108 6.23 -5.48 16.79
N ILE A 109 6.20 -4.84 17.97
CA ILE A 109 5.24 -3.78 18.28
C ILE A 109 5.42 -2.59 17.34
N SER A 110 6.66 -2.20 17.09
CA SER A 110 6.98 -1.08 16.20
C SER A 110 6.58 -1.36 14.76
N ILE A 111 6.85 -2.57 14.25
CA ILE A 111 6.43 -2.99 12.91
C ILE A 111 4.91 -2.96 12.79
N ASN A 112 4.17 -3.47 13.79
CA ASN A 112 2.71 -3.44 13.76
C ASN A 112 2.15 -2.01 13.78
N ALA A 113 2.77 -1.10 14.54
CA ALA A 113 2.40 0.31 14.55
C ALA A 113 2.63 0.98 13.18
N ALA A 114 3.77 0.72 12.55
CA ALA A 114 4.09 1.20 11.21
C ALA A 114 3.11 0.65 10.15
N TYR A 115 2.84 -0.66 10.19
CA TYR A 115 1.86 -1.30 9.30
C TYR A 115 0.44 -0.70 9.47
N THR A 116 0.01 -0.48 10.72
CA THR A 116 -1.30 0.14 11.00
C THR A 116 -1.37 1.57 10.46
N ARG A 117 -0.27 2.34 10.50
CA ARG A 117 -0.19 3.68 9.91
C ARG A 117 -0.32 3.64 8.39
N ARG A 118 0.38 2.72 7.71
CA ARG A 118 0.24 2.48 6.27
C ARG A 118 -1.19 2.17 5.86
N GLU A 119 -1.86 1.25 6.55
CA GLU A 119 -3.25 0.88 6.25
C GLU A 119 -4.21 2.08 6.45
N ARG A 120 -3.96 2.91 7.47
CA ARG A 120 -4.71 4.16 7.66
C ARG A 120 -4.44 5.17 6.53
N ALA A 121 -3.20 5.30 6.08
CA ALA A 121 -2.85 6.18 4.96
C ALA A 121 -3.57 5.73 3.66
N LEU A 122 -3.57 4.44 3.35
CA LEU A 122 -4.31 3.86 2.21
C LEU A 122 -5.82 4.11 2.32
N THR A 123 -6.38 3.91 3.51
CA THR A 123 -7.80 4.18 3.77
C THR A 123 -8.12 5.66 3.59
N CYS A 124 -7.25 6.55 4.05
CA CYS A 124 -7.44 7.99 3.92
C CYS A 124 -7.31 8.44 2.45
N LEU A 125 -6.35 7.89 1.70
CA LEU A 125 -6.20 8.12 0.26
C LEU A 125 -7.43 7.64 -0.53
N ALA A 126 -7.99 6.48 -0.17
CA ALA A 126 -9.23 5.97 -0.76
C ALA A 126 -10.42 6.90 -0.48
N ARG A 127 -10.53 7.42 0.75
CA ARG A 127 -11.55 8.40 1.13
C ARG A 127 -11.40 9.71 0.37
N PHE A 128 -10.18 10.23 0.25
CA PHE A 128 -9.86 11.41 -0.57
C PHE A 128 -10.31 11.21 -2.03
N ARG A 129 -9.96 10.07 -2.64
CA ARG A 129 -10.38 9.75 -4.02
C ARG A 129 -11.89 9.62 -4.14
N SER A 130 -12.57 9.08 -3.14
CA SER A 130 -14.03 8.98 -3.14
C SER A 130 -14.72 10.33 -3.02
N ALA A 131 -14.19 11.24 -2.18
CA ALA A 131 -14.74 12.58 -1.98
C ALA A 131 -14.54 13.46 -3.23
N THR A 132 -13.34 13.43 -3.83
CA THR A 132 -13.06 14.12 -5.09
C THR A 132 -13.94 13.62 -6.23
N TYR A 133 -14.17 12.30 -6.32
CA TYR A 133 -15.09 11.72 -7.30
C TYR A 133 -16.56 12.12 -7.05
N ALA A 134 -17.01 12.11 -5.79
CA ALA A 134 -18.36 12.54 -5.43
C ALA A 134 -18.61 14.01 -5.80
N LEU A 135 -17.66 14.90 -5.49
CA LEU A 135 -17.70 16.31 -5.88
C LEU A 135 -17.71 16.48 -7.39
N HIS A 136 -16.80 15.80 -8.10
CA HIS A 136 -16.76 15.83 -9.56
C HIS A 136 -18.12 15.44 -10.15
N HIS A 137 -18.67 14.29 -9.74
CA HIS A 137 -19.95 13.81 -10.27
C HIS A 137 -21.11 14.77 -9.94
N SER A 138 -21.11 15.35 -8.73
CA SER A 138 -22.09 16.36 -8.35
C SER A 138 -22.02 17.59 -9.26
N ILE A 139 -20.82 18.10 -9.53
CA ILE A 139 -20.62 19.26 -10.41
C ILE A 139 -20.92 18.92 -11.88
N GLN A 140 -20.66 17.69 -12.34
CA GLN A 140 -21.09 17.24 -13.67
C GLN A 140 -22.61 17.21 -13.83
N ARG A 141 -23.32 16.81 -12.77
CA ARG A 141 -24.78 16.69 -12.80
C ARG A 141 -25.47 18.05 -12.71
N TRP A 142 -25.07 18.88 -11.75
CA TRP A 142 -25.77 20.13 -11.41
C TRP A 142 -25.05 21.41 -11.85
N GLY A 143 -23.75 21.35 -12.14
CA GLY A 143 -22.94 22.49 -12.55
C GLY A 143 -23.06 22.85 -14.03
N ARG A 144 -22.69 24.10 -14.32
CA ARG A 144 -22.66 24.68 -15.68
C ARG A 144 -21.43 24.16 -16.43
N PRO A 145 -21.38 24.30 -17.77
CA PRO A 145 -20.22 23.85 -18.55
C PRO A 145 -18.87 24.43 -18.07
N ALA A 146 -18.86 25.68 -17.62
CA ALA A 146 -17.67 26.31 -17.05
C ALA A 146 -17.20 25.60 -15.76
N ASP A 147 -18.11 25.35 -14.82
CA ASP A 147 -17.83 24.69 -13.53
C ASP A 147 -17.26 23.28 -13.73
N ARG A 148 -17.77 22.54 -14.72
CA ARG A 148 -17.29 21.18 -15.06
C ARG A 148 -15.84 21.15 -15.49
N SER A 149 -15.44 22.10 -16.33
CA SER A 149 -14.05 22.21 -16.78
C SER A 149 -13.12 22.71 -15.67
N ARG A 150 -13.65 23.53 -14.74
CA ARG A 150 -12.89 24.04 -13.59
C ARG A 150 -12.64 22.94 -12.58
N ILE A 151 -13.68 22.23 -12.12
CA ILE A 151 -13.52 21.13 -11.15
C ILE A 151 -12.56 20.04 -11.64
N GLN A 152 -12.57 19.75 -12.95
CA GLN A 152 -11.67 18.75 -13.51
C GLN A 152 -10.20 19.15 -13.41
N ARG A 153 -9.90 20.42 -13.73
CA ARG A 153 -8.55 20.97 -13.63
C ARG A 153 -8.10 21.05 -12.18
N GLU A 154 -8.96 21.56 -11.29
CA GLU A 154 -8.62 21.72 -9.88
C GLU A 154 -8.45 20.37 -9.17
N ASN A 155 -9.27 19.36 -9.46
CA ASN A 155 -9.09 18.02 -8.88
C ASN A 155 -7.79 17.35 -9.34
N ALA A 156 -7.39 17.53 -10.61
CA ALA A 156 -6.13 16.99 -11.11
C ALA A 156 -4.92 17.68 -10.46
N ALA A 157 -4.95 19.02 -10.40
CA ALA A 157 -3.89 19.81 -9.76
C ALA A 157 -3.83 19.60 -8.24
N LEU A 158 -4.99 19.40 -7.58
CA LEU A 158 -5.07 19.04 -6.17
C LEU A 158 -4.37 17.71 -5.91
N TYR A 159 -4.59 16.70 -6.74
CA TYR A 159 -3.94 15.41 -6.58
C TYR A 159 -2.42 15.50 -6.78
N GLU A 160 -1.98 16.21 -7.82
CA GLU A 160 -0.55 16.40 -8.10
C GLU A 160 0.15 17.15 -6.96
N SER A 161 -0.43 18.25 -6.48
CA SER A 161 0.09 18.99 -5.33
C SER A 161 0.06 18.17 -4.05
N LEU A 162 -0.95 17.32 -3.85
CA LEU A 162 -1.02 16.42 -2.70
C LEU A 162 0.11 15.37 -2.76
N CYS A 163 0.39 14.78 -3.92
CA CYS A 163 1.51 13.83 -4.06
C CYS A 163 2.84 14.49 -3.68
N VAL A 164 3.13 15.68 -4.22
CA VAL A 164 4.35 16.44 -3.89
C VAL A 164 4.39 16.83 -2.40
N GLY A 165 3.25 17.21 -1.81
CA GLY A 165 3.14 17.51 -0.39
C GLY A 165 3.41 16.28 0.50
N LEU A 166 2.95 15.10 0.09
CA LEU A 166 3.17 13.85 0.83
C LEU A 166 4.62 13.36 0.74
N GLU A 167 5.23 13.43 -0.46
CA GLU A 167 6.64 13.07 -0.69
C GLU A 167 7.61 13.98 0.06
N SER A 168 7.22 15.22 0.35
CA SER A 168 8.00 16.16 1.17
C SER A 168 7.82 15.97 2.68
N GLY A 169 7.09 14.95 3.12
CA GLY A 169 6.91 14.64 4.54
C GLY A 169 5.95 15.58 5.28
N GLY A 170 5.06 16.27 4.56
CA GLY A 170 4.05 17.13 5.20
C GLY A 170 4.43 18.60 5.36
N ASP A 171 5.45 19.08 4.64
CA ASP A 171 5.94 20.46 4.74
C ASP A 171 4.84 21.50 4.43
N ASP A 172 4.63 22.44 5.36
CA ASP A 172 3.60 23.49 5.28
C ASP A 172 3.66 24.32 4.00
N ILE A 173 4.87 24.52 3.47
CA ILE A 173 5.10 25.31 2.25
C ILE A 173 4.60 24.56 1.01
N MET A 174 4.77 23.24 0.96
CA MET A 174 4.30 22.39 -0.14
C MET A 174 2.79 22.16 -0.07
N PHE A 175 2.23 22.08 1.14
CA PHE A 175 0.77 22.00 1.33
C PHE A 175 0.02 23.31 1.02
N ARG A 176 0.71 24.45 0.91
CA ARG A 176 0.07 25.72 0.50
C ARG A 176 -0.65 25.60 -0.83
N ASP A 177 -0.06 24.87 -1.77
CA ASP A 177 -0.64 24.68 -3.11
C ASP A 177 -1.88 23.77 -3.06
N VAL A 178 -1.88 22.78 -2.18
CA VAL A 178 -3.05 21.93 -1.89
C VAL A 178 -4.21 22.79 -1.37
N PHE A 179 -3.95 23.67 -0.40
CA PHE A 179 -4.98 24.56 0.16
C PHE A 179 -5.52 25.56 -0.86
N ARG A 180 -4.67 26.09 -1.74
CA ARG A 180 -5.10 26.93 -2.86
C ARG A 180 -6.08 26.19 -3.78
N HIS A 181 -5.79 24.94 -4.15
CA HIS A 181 -6.70 24.15 -4.98
C HIS A 181 -7.99 23.79 -4.24
N LEU A 182 -7.95 23.59 -2.91
CA LEU A 182 -9.16 23.40 -2.10
C LEU A 182 -10.07 24.62 -2.08
N GLU A 183 -9.51 25.82 -1.94
CA GLU A 183 -10.27 27.08 -2.02
C GLU A 183 -10.96 27.23 -3.38
N GLU A 184 -10.24 26.95 -4.47
CA GLU A 184 -10.78 26.99 -5.84
C GLU A 184 -11.93 25.97 -6.04
N ILE A 185 -11.81 24.77 -5.47
CA ILE A 185 -12.88 23.76 -5.46
C ILE A 185 -14.09 24.25 -4.65
N GLY A 186 -13.85 24.86 -3.49
CA GLY A 186 -14.90 25.46 -2.66
C GLY A 186 -15.68 26.54 -3.41
N GLU A 187 -15.00 27.39 -4.17
CA GLU A 187 -15.64 28.39 -5.03
C GLU A 187 -16.51 27.75 -6.14
N VAL A 188 -16.08 26.63 -6.72
CA VAL A 188 -16.91 25.89 -7.69
C VAL A 188 -18.13 25.27 -7.00
N CYS A 189 -17.97 24.72 -5.80
CA CYS A 189 -19.08 24.17 -5.03
C CYS A 189 -20.11 25.27 -4.71
N GLU A 190 -19.64 26.44 -4.30
CA GLU A 190 -20.46 27.63 -4.06
C GLU A 190 -21.15 28.15 -5.32
N SER A 191 -20.47 28.17 -6.48
CA SER A 191 -21.08 28.61 -7.75
C SER A 191 -22.26 27.71 -8.15
N VAL A 192 -22.10 26.40 -7.98
CA VAL A 192 -23.14 25.40 -8.26
C VAL A 192 -24.27 25.47 -7.24
N ARG A 193 -23.95 25.72 -5.96
CA ARG A 193 -24.93 25.90 -4.89
C ARG A 193 -25.81 27.13 -5.11
N LEU A 194 -25.24 28.26 -5.50
CA LEU A 194 -26.00 29.50 -5.70
C LEU A 194 -26.74 29.52 -7.05
N SER A 195 -26.22 28.81 -8.05
CA SER A 195 -26.68 28.99 -9.42
C SER A 195 -26.70 27.69 -10.25
N PRO A 196 -27.49 26.67 -9.82
CA PRO A 196 -27.54 25.37 -10.46
C PRO A 196 -28.00 25.47 -11.92
N ARG A 197 -27.58 24.51 -12.74
CA ARG A 197 -27.87 24.49 -14.19
C ARG A 197 -29.37 24.48 -14.51
N ARG A 198 -30.17 23.76 -13.73
CA ARG A 198 -31.62 23.65 -13.93
C ARG A 198 -32.34 24.51 -12.89
N ALA A 199 -33.13 25.47 -13.35
CA ALA A 199 -33.92 26.35 -12.48
C ALA A 199 -34.98 25.57 -11.67
N GLU A 200 -35.42 24.42 -12.16
CA GLU A 200 -36.36 23.51 -11.48
C GLU A 200 -35.71 22.82 -10.27
N ASP A 201 -34.44 22.40 -10.40
CA ASP A 201 -33.66 21.80 -9.30
C ASP A 201 -33.42 22.81 -8.16
N ALA A 202 -33.51 24.12 -8.46
CA ALA A 202 -33.25 25.20 -7.51
C ALA A 202 -34.36 25.39 -6.46
N ARG A 203 -35.61 24.98 -6.71
CA ARG A 203 -36.71 25.18 -5.74
C ARG A 203 -36.95 23.97 -4.85
N ASP A 204 -36.89 22.77 -5.41
CA ASP A 204 -37.30 21.56 -4.69
C ASP A 204 -36.12 20.77 -4.10
N PHE A 205 -34.92 20.91 -4.67
CA PHE A 205 -33.76 20.08 -4.33
C PHE A 205 -32.58 20.84 -3.70
N MET A 206 -32.67 22.17 -3.60
CA MET A 206 -31.60 23.03 -3.07
C MET A 206 -31.09 22.66 -1.67
N PRO A 207 -31.96 22.38 -0.67
CA PRO A 207 -31.50 22.03 0.66
C PRO A 207 -30.66 20.75 0.63
N ALA A 208 -31.14 19.72 -0.07
CA ALA A 208 -30.45 18.44 -0.20
C ALA A 208 -29.13 18.58 -0.98
N LEU A 209 -29.11 19.32 -2.08
CA LEU A 209 -27.89 19.56 -2.86
C LEU A 209 -26.84 20.31 -2.04
N SER A 210 -27.25 21.35 -1.31
CA SER A 210 -26.33 22.11 -0.46
C SER A 210 -25.73 21.25 0.65
N THR A 211 -26.52 20.37 1.28
CA THR A 211 -26.01 19.45 2.30
C THR A 211 -25.05 18.41 1.72
N LEU A 212 -25.31 17.91 0.51
CA LEU A 212 -24.43 16.95 -0.17
C LEU A 212 -23.08 17.58 -0.52
N LEU A 213 -23.09 18.74 -1.20
CA LEU A 213 -21.86 19.44 -1.59
C LEU A 213 -21.02 19.83 -0.37
N LEU A 214 -21.62 20.40 0.67
CA LEU A 214 -20.91 20.77 1.90
C LEU A 214 -20.37 19.54 2.65
N SER A 215 -21.10 18.42 2.62
CA SER A 215 -20.64 17.17 3.23
C SER A 215 -19.44 16.60 2.50
N ASP A 216 -19.49 16.54 1.17
CA ASP A 216 -18.40 16.03 0.34
C ASP A 216 -17.16 16.93 0.42
N GLU A 217 -17.35 18.25 0.41
CA GLU A 217 -16.29 19.24 0.60
C GLU A 217 -15.64 19.09 2.00
N ARG A 218 -16.46 19.00 3.06
CA ARG A 218 -15.95 18.78 4.42
C ARG A 218 -15.16 17.47 4.52
N MET A 219 -15.64 16.40 3.88
CA MET A 219 -14.92 15.12 3.85
C MET A 219 -13.56 15.28 3.15
N LEU A 220 -13.50 16.03 2.05
CA LEU A 220 -12.25 16.33 1.36
C LEU A 220 -11.24 17.04 2.28
N TRP A 221 -11.67 18.13 2.93
CA TRP A 221 -10.85 18.86 3.91
C TRP A 221 -10.32 17.95 5.03
N GLN A 222 -11.19 17.15 5.63
CA GLN A 222 -10.81 16.23 6.71
C GLN A 222 -9.78 15.20 6.25
N THR A 223 -9.98 14.60 5.07
CA THR A 223 -9.04 13.60 4.55
C THR A 223 -7.67 14.18 4.23
N ILE A 224 -7.59 15.43 3.76
CA ILE A 224 -6.32 16.08 3.45
C ILE A 224 -5.56 16.42 4.74
N ASP A 225 -6.25 16.92 5.77
CA ASP A 225 -5.61 17.19 7.05
C ASP A 225 -5.16 15.90 7.75
N GLU A 226 -5.99 14.85 7.71
CA GLU A 226 -5.60 13.51 8.18
C GLU A 226 -4.36 12.99 7.44
N LEU A 227 -4.31 13.09 6.11
CA LEU A 227 -3.15 12.68 5.31
C LEU A 227 -1.90 13.50 5.66
N ARG A 228 -2.03 14.82 5.82
CA ARG A 228 -0.93 15.70 6.24
C ARG A 228 -0.38 15.27 7.60
N MET A 229 -1.25 15.09 8.60
CA MET A 229 -0.86 14.64 9.93
C MET A 229 -0.21 13.26 9.90
N LEU A 230 -0.72 12.35 9.06
CA LEU A 230 -0.12 11.04 8.88
C LEU A 230 1.25 11.11 8.22
N SER A 231 1.49 12.04 7.28
CA SER A 231 2.80 12.24 6.65
C SER A 231 3.81 12.87 7.61
N SER A 232 3.41 13.91 8.37
CA SER A 232 4.30 14.66 9.25
C SER A 232 4.66 13.94 10.56
N THR A 233 3.85 12.96 10.98
CA THR A 233 4.03 12.30 12.28
C THR A 233 4.84 11.01 12.16
N ALA A 234 6.10 11.04 12.60
CA ALA A 234 6.97 9.85 12.66
C ALA A 234 6.69 8.94 13.88
N THR A 235 7.29 7.74 13.90
CA THR A 235 7.27 6.90 15.12
C THR A 235 8.03 7.59 16.25
N PRO A 236 7.64 7.38 17.53
CA PRO A 236 8.32 8.04 18.64
C PRO A 236 9.80 7.63 18.71
N TYR A 237 10.69 8.62 18.76
CA TYR A 237 12.16 8.44 18.79
C TYR A 237 12.65 7.42 19.82
N LEU A 238 11.94 7.27 20.94
CA LEU A 238 12.31 6.34 22.01
C LEU A 238 12.16 4.87 21.58
N LEU A 239 11.09 4.55 20.85
CA LEU A 239 10.84 3.18 20.35
C LEU A 239 11.85 2.84 19.25
N ARG A 240 12.10 3.80 18.34
CA ARG A 240 13.12 3.66 17.29
C ARG A 240 14.54 3.53 17.86
N GLY A 241 14.88 4.34 18.86
CA GLY A 241 16.16 4.26 19.54
C GLY A 241 16.38 2.91 20.21
N PHE A 242 15.33 2.33 20.78
CA PHE A 242 15.39 1.00 21.38
C PHE A 242 15.67 -0.11 20.35
N THR A 243 15.01 -0.09 19.19
CA THR A 243 15.19 -1.15 18.17
C THR A 243 16.53 -1.03 17.45
N VAL A 244 16.94 0.18 17.03
CA VAL A 244 18.23 0.43 16.39
C VAL A 244 19.39 0.21 17.37
N GLY A 245 19.26 0.72 18.60
CA GLY A 245 20.24 0.53 19.67
C GLY A 245 20.37 -0.94 20.07
N GLY A 246 19.23 -1.63 20.22
CA GLY A 246 19.16 -3.06 20.50
C GLY A 246 19.85 -3.90 19.43
N ALA A 247 19.57 -3.66 18.15
CA ALA A 247 20.21 -4.37 17.05
C ALA A 247 21.73 -4.14 16.96
N THR A 248 22.21 -2.96 17.37
CA THR A 248 23.64 -2.64 17.39
C THR A 248 24.34 -3.25 18.60
N LEU A 249 23.70 -3.24 19.76
CA LEU A 249 24.26 -3.75 21.01
C LEU A 249 24.21 -5.28 21.10
N PHE A 250 23.22 -5.90 20.46
CA PHE A 250 22.97 -7.34 20.53
C PHE A 250 24.20 -8.19 20.16
N PRO A 251 24.86 -7.97 19.01
CA PRO A 251 26.04 -8.77 18.65
C PRO A 251 27.21 -8.60 19.63
N VAL A 252 27.33 -7.44 20.28
CA VAL A 252 28.37 -7.17 21.28
C VAL A 252 28.12 -7.99 22.54
N LEU A 253 26.88 -8.01 23.02
CA LEU A 253 26.50 -8.78 24.20
C LEU A 253 26.50 -10.29 23.94
N PHE A 254 26.20 -10.69 22.69
CA PHE A 254 26.19 -12.09 22.29
C PHE A 254 27.59 -12.67 22.01
N GLY A 255 28.58 -11.82 21.74
CA GLY A 255 29.96 -12.22 21.44
C GLY A 255 30.62 -13.16 22.46
N PRO A 256 30.63 -12.81 23.77
CA PRO A 256 31.24 -13.65 24.82
C PRO A 256 30.61 -15.04 24.97
N TYR A 257 29.30 -15.14 24.73
CA TYR A 257 28.58 -16.42 24.79
C TYR A 257 29.01 -17.36 23.66
N VAL A 258 29.13 -16.83 22.44
CA VAL A 258 29.62 -17.60 21.28
C VAL A 258 31.08 -18.01 21.47
N ALA A 259 31.92 -17.11 22.01
CA ALA A 259 33.31 -17.43 22.34
C ALA A 259 33.41 -18.56 23.37
N ASN A 260 32.52 -18.59 24.38
CA ASN A 260 32.43 -19.69 25.33
C ASN A 260 32.01 -21.01 24.68
N ALA A 261 30.98 -20.97 23.82
CA ALA A 261 30.49 -22.16 23.12
C ALA A 261 31.57 -22.81 22.25
N VAL A 262 32.43 -22.00 21.62
CA VAL A 262 33.59 -22.48 20.84
C VAL A 262 34.69 -23.05 21.75
N GLY A 263 35.00 -22.38 22.87
CA GLY A 263 36.08 -22.79 23.78
C GLY A 263 35.76 -23.99 24.69
N ALA A 264 34.49 -24.19 25.05
CA ALA A 264 34.04 -25.25 25.96
C ALA A 264 33.85 -26.63 25.30
N GLY A 265 34.02 -26.74 23.97
CA GLY A 265 33.95 -28.00 23.25
C GLY A 265 32.58 -28.70 23.26
N SER A 266 31.47 -27.97 23.53
CA SER A 266 30.14 -28.53 23.65
C SER A 266 29.15 -28.15 22.53
N VAL A 267 28.36 -29.16 22.11
CA VAL A 267 27.12 -29.21 21.28
C VAL A 267 27.21 -28.73 19.82
N LEU A 268 27.98 -27.71 19.49
CA LEU A 268 28.06 -27.14 18.15
C LEU A 268 29.51 -27.10 17.67
N ASP A 269 29.76 -27.57 16.44
CA ASP A 269 31.07 -27.42 15.79
C ASP A 269 31.43 -25.92 15.68
N THR A 270 32.72 -25.58 15.72
CA THR A 270 33.21 -24.19 15.80
C THR A 270 32.56 -23.30 14.73
N TRP A 271 32.43 -23.83 13.51
CA TRP A 271 31.79 -23.14 12.38
C TRP A 271 30.29 -22.90 12.56
N SER A 272 29.59 -23.84 13.21
CA SER A 272 28.14 -23.73 13.42
C SER A 272 27.77 -22.67 14.46
N ALA A 273 28.61 -22.43 15.48
CA ALA A 273 28.41 -21.35 16.44
C ALA A 273 28.51 -19.96 15.80
N TYR A 274 29.53 -19.74 14.94
CA TYR A 274 29.65 -18.50 14.17
C TYR A 274 28.49 -18.32 13.19
N LEU A 275 28.07 -19.39 12.52
CA LEU A 275 26.93 -19.35 11.60
C LEU A 275 25.63 -18.96 12.32
N VAL A 276 25.35 -19.55 13.48
CA VAL A 276 24.16 -19.22 14.28
C VAL A 276 24.19 -17.76 14.73
N SER A 277 25.34 -17.27 15.19
CA SER A 277 25.53 -15.85 15.55
C SER A 277 25.22 -14.93 14.37
N PHE A 278 25.79 -15.24 13.20
CA PHE A 278 25.55 -14.49 11.97
C PHE A 278 24.08 -14.47 11.57
N LEU A 279 23.42 -15.64 11.55
CA LEU A 279 21.99 -15.74 11.19
C LEU A 279 21.10 -14.96 12.16
N LEU A 280 21.41 -14.97 13.45
CA LEU A 280 20.65 -14.25 14.46
C LEU A 280 20.83 -12.73 14.31
N ALA A 281 22.05 -12.27 14.04
CA ALA A 281 22.34 -10.87 13.77
C ALA A 281 21.67 -10.37 12.47
N VAL A 282 21.70 -11.18 11.40
CA VAL A 282 20.98 -10.88 10.16
C VAL A 282 19.47 -10.82 10.40
N THR A 283 18.91 -11.76 11.17
CA THR A 283 17.47 -11.77 11.49
C THR A 283 17.07 -10.50 12.22
N ILE A 284 17.77 -10.12 13.29
CA ILE A 284 17.49 -8.90 14.05
C ILE A 284 17.68 -7.64 13.20
N GLY A 285 18.77 -7.57 12.43
CA GLY A 285 19.01 -6.45 11.52
C GLY A 285 17.93 -6.32 10.45
N SER A 286 17.43 -7.44 9.91
CA SER A 286 16.37 -7.43 8.90
C SER A 286 15.06 -6.93 9.48
N LEU A 287 14.79 -7.23 10.76
CA LEU A 287 13.61 -6.78 11.48
C LEU A 287 13.60 -5.26 11.65
N VAL A 288 14.76 -4.68 11.98
CA VAL A 288 14.93 -3.22 12.04
C VAL A 288 14.82 -2.59 10.66
N SER A 289 15.39 -3.22 9.63
CA SER A 289 15.30 -2.71 8.25
C SER A 289 13.86 -2.66 7.75
N ILE A 290 13.05 -3.69 8.05
CA ILE A 290 11.62 -3.70 7.74
C ILE A 290 10.88 -2.59 8.49
N GLN A 291 11.20 -2.38 9.77
CA GLN A 291 10.62 -1.28 10.54
C GLN A 291 10.92 0.08 9.91
N GLU A 292 12.18 0.33 9.53
CA GLU A 292 12.60 1.58 8.88
C GLU A 292 11.90 1.76 7.53
N ALA A 293 11.77 0.69 6.74
CA ALA A 293 11.09 0.73 5.45
C ALA A 293 9.57 0.95 5.53
N LEU A 294 8.93 0.63 6.67
CA LEU A 294 7.50 0.88 6.89
C LEU A 294 7.23 2.21 7.60
N GLU A 295 8.27 2.91 8.05
CA GLU A 295 8.14 4.14 8.83
C GLU A 295 7.72 5.33 7.97
N ASP A 296 8.28 5.43 6.76
CA ASP A 296 7.77 6.33 5.73
C ASP A 296 6.92 5.52 4.75
N CYS A 297 5.78 6.07 4.34
CA CYS A 297 4.86 5.41 3.40
C CYS A 297 4.84 6.12 2.04
N PHE A 298 5.56 7.24 1.94
CA PHE A 298 5.52 8.19 0.82
C PHE A 298 6.93 8.60 0.37
N ASP A 299 7.99 7.89 0.77
CA ASP A 299 9.37 8.27 0.47
C ASP A 299 9.76 8.12 -1.01
N GLY A 300 8.90 7.48 -1.81
CA GLY A 300 9.09 7.28 -3.23
C GLY A 300 10.13 6.20 -3.54
N ASP A 301 10.69 5.55 -2.52
CA ASP A 301 11.58 4.41 -2.66
C ASP A 301 10.70 3.18 -2.92
N ALA A 302 10.19 3.10 -4.14
CA ALA A 302 9.31 2.05 -4.68
C ALA A 302 9.86 0.61 -4.58
N ARG A 303 11.01 0.39 -3.92
CA ARG A 303 11.70 -0.89 -3.81
C ARG A 303 11.25 -1.76 -2.64
N LEU A 304 10.73 -1.22 -1.53
CA LEU A 304 10.49 -2.07 -0.34
C LEU A 304 9.04 -2.32 0.02
N ASP A 305 8.18 -1.30 0.05
CA ASP A 305 6.73 -1.45 0.19
C ASP A 305 6.19 -0.03 0.36
N ASP A 306 6.03 0.70 -0.73
CA ASP A 306 5.62 2.11 -0.67
C ASP A 306 4.22 2.28 -1.26
N ILE A 307 3.50 3.33 -0.88
CA ILE A 307 2.18 3.57 -1.47
C ILE A 307 2.40 4.11 -2.88
N ALA A 308 2.11 3.28 -3.89
CA ALA A 308 2.11 3.75 -5.26
C ALA A 308 1.08 4.89 -5.40
N LEU A 309 1.58 6.08 -5.76
CA LEU A 309 0.79 7.25 -6.13
C LEU A 309 0.73 7.31 -7.67
N PRO A 310 -0.08 6.47 -8.34
CA PRO A 310 -0.23 6.59 -9.79
C PRO A 310 -0.83 7.96 -10.11
N PRO A 311 -0.56 8.53 -11.30
CA PRO A 311 -1.24 9.73 -11.75
C PRO A 311 -2.75 9.48 -11.72
N PHE A 312 -3.44 10.14 -10.80
CA PHE A 312 -4.88 10.08 -10.69
C PHE A 312 -5.45 11.10 -11.66
N ALA A 313 -5.95 10.61 -12.79
CA ALA A 313 -6.89 11.39 -13.58
C ALA A 313 -8.27 11.19 -12.91
N PRO A 314 -8.87 12.22 -12.29
CA PRO A 314 -10.32 12.19 -12.11
C PRO A 314 -10.97 11.96 -13.50
N PRO A 315 -12.05 11.17 -13.61
CA PRO A 315 -12.69 10.90 -14.91
C PRO A 315 -13.26 12.15 -15.58
#